data_AF-A0A8T6UUA9-F1
#
_entry.id   AF-A0A8T6UUA9-F1
#
_cell.length_a   1.000
_cell.length_b   1.000
_cell.length_c   1.000
_cell.angle_alpha   90.00
_cell.angle_beta   90.00
_cell.angle_gamma   90.00
#
_symmetry.space_group_name_H-M   'P 1'
#
loop_
_entity.id
_entity.type
_entity.pdbx_description
1 polymer ?
#
loop_
_entity_poly.entity_id
_entity_poly.type
_entity_poly.pdbx_seq_one_letter_code
_entity_poly.pdbx_strand_id
1 'polypeptide(L)'
;LVNLSALLTNSVKLNGLYFQKLDIPKLLTASKYFVSVAVAKTHNLAFITGTLKNLFGLLPRKDQSFYHRHINEVIVDLNRLVKPDLCIIDARVGLEGWAGPKTRRLEFLVFGKKPVSVDATMARIMGFNPEKIRHLVEAEKYGLGSLDPEVLGVSVESAMVKFNRPSHLSSRAPV
;
A
#
# COMPACT_ATOMS: atom_id res chain seq x y z
N LEU A 1 -5.40 10.03 -19.85
CA LEU A 1 -5.01 10.28 -18.45
C LEU A 1 -5.95 11.33 -17.85
N VAL A 2 -6.44 11.14 -16.62
CA VAL A 2 -7.36 12.07 -15.94
C VAL A 2 -6.57 12.87 -14.89
N ASN A 3 -6.69 14.20 -14.90
CA ASN A 3 -6.06 15.06 -13.90
C ASN A 3 -6.99 15.26 -12.70
N LEU A 4 -6.72 14.55 -11.59
CA LEU A 4 -7.53 14.59 -10.38
C LEU A 4 -7.54 15.96 -9.68
N SER A 5 -6.48 16.75 -9.80
CA SER A 5 -6.39 18.07 -9.15
C SER A 5 -7.29 19.13 -9.78
N ALA A 6 -7.81 18.89 -10.98
CA ALA A 6 -8.73 19.79 -11.69
C ALA A 6 -10.21 19.39 -11.50
N LEU A 7 -10.49 18.28 -10.81
CA LEU A 7 -11.85 17.78 -10.64
C LEU A 7 -12.54 18.42 -9.43
N LEU A 8 -13.87 18.49 -9.50
CA LEU A 8 -14.70 18.85 -8.36
C LEU A 8 -14.49 17.87 -7.21
N THR A 9 -14.21 18.41 -6.04
CA THR A 9 -14.09 17.64 -4.80
C THR A 9 -15.41 17.60 -4.04
N ASN A 10 -15.57 16.59 -3.20
CA ASN A 10 -16.53 16.59 -2.11
C ASN A 10 -15.82 16.33 -0.80
N SER A 11 -16.41 16.84 0.26
CA SER A 11 -15.90 16.62 1.60
C SER A 11 -16.54 15.39 2.22
N VAL A 12 -15.71 14.43 2.62
CA VAL A 12 -16.17 13.19 3.24
C VAL A 12 -15.74 13.16 4.69
N LYS A 13 -16.69 12.92 5.59
CA LYS A 13 -16.41 12.61 7.01
C LYS A 13 -16.00 11.14 7.10
N LEU A 14 -14.87 10.86 7.74
CA LEU A 14 -14.32 9.50 7.82
C LEU A 14 -14.23 8.98 9.25
N ASN A 15 -14.20 9.88 10.26
CA ASN A 15 -13.87 9.55 11.65
C ASN A 15 -12.66 8.57 11.69
N GLY A 16 -11.60 8.99 11.00
CA GLY A 16 -10.41 8.24 10.71
C GLY A 16 -9.41 8.18 11.85
N LEU A 17 -8.36 7.38 11.66
CA LEU A 17 -7.18 7.39 12.52
C LEU A 17 -6.45 8.75 12.47
N TYR A 18 -6.45 9.38 11.30
CA TYR A 18 -5.88 10.70 11.05
C TYR A 18 -6.93 11.69 10.54
N PHE A 19 -7.74 11.30 9.54
CA PHE A 19 -8.70 12.20 8.92
C PHE A 19 -10.06 12.15 9.61
N GLN A 20 -10.46 13.24 10.27
CA GLN A 20 -11.87 13.42 10.65
C GLN A 20 -12.73 13.74 9.43
N LYS A 21 -12.18 14.54 8.51
CA LYS A 21 -12.80 14.99 7.26
C LYS A 21 -11.71 15.13 6.19
N LEU A 22 -12.01 14.74 4.96
CA LEU A 22 -11.08 14.84 3.82
C LEU A 22 -11.83 15.29 2.57
N ASP A 23 -11.29 16.31 1.90
CA ASP A 23 -11.74 16.72 0.57
C ASP A 23 -11.06 15.85 -0.48
N ILE A 24 -11.84 15.19 -1.32
CA ILE A 24 -11.33 14.28 -2.35
C ILE A 24 -12.15 14.43 -3.64
N PRO A 25 -11.58 14.21 -4.84
CA PRO A 25 -12.36 14.23 -6.08
C PRO A 25 -13.60 13.34 -6.00
N LYS A 26 -14.76 13.88 -6.40
CA LYS A 26 -16.05 13.14 -6.42
C LYS A 26 -15.95 11.83 -7.19
N LEU A 27 -15.14 11.81 -8.25
CA LEU A 27 -14.85 10.60 -9.02
C LEU A 27 -14.34 9.46 -8.14
N LEU A 28 -13.54 9.74 -7.12
CA LEU A 28 -12.96 8.73 -6.23
C LEU A 28 -13.96 8.17 -5.20
N THR A 29 -15.06 8.88 -4.94
CA THR A 29 -16.13 8.44 -4.02
C THR A 29 -17.39 7.95 -4.74
N ALA A 30 -17.53 8.24 -6.04
CA ALA A 30 -18.58 7.71 -6.88
C ALA A 30 -18.44 6.19 -7.11
N SER A 31 -19.58 5.54 -7.36
CA SER A 31 -19.64 4.15 -7.78
C SER A 31 -18.92 3.98 -9.12
N LYS A 32 -17.89 3.12 -9.13
CA LYS A 32 -17.04 2.79 -10.28
C LYS A 32 -16.33 1.49 -9.98
N TYR A 33 -15.85 0.82 -11.02
CA TYR A 33 -14.85 -0.24 -10.85
C TYR A 33 -13.46 0.40 -10.80
N PHE A 34 -12.73 0.22 -9.70
CA PHE A 34 -11.43 0.85 -9.47
C PHE A 34 -10.32 -0.18 -9.34
N VAL A 35 -9.37 -0.15 -10.27
CA VAL A 35 -8.18 -1.01 -10.26
C VAL A 35 -6.98 -0.21 -9.76
N SER A 36 -6.33 -0.69 -8.69
CA SER A 36 -5.06 -0.15 -8.19
C SER A 36 -3.91 -1.02 -8.69
N VAL A 37 -2.98 -0.43 -9.43
CA VAL A 37 -1.78 -1.11 -9.92
C VAL A 37 -0.56 -0.45 -9.28
N ALA A 38 0.22 -1.23 -8.54
CA ALA A 38 1.44 -0.80 -7.85
C ALA A 38 2.65 -1.62 -8.32
N VAL A 39 3.85 -1.19 -7.93
CA VAL A 39 5.10 -1.93 -8.17
C VAL A 39 5.63 -2.47 -6.84
N ALA A 40 6.22 -3.67 -6.85
CA ALA A 40 6.89 -4.26 -5.69
C ALA A 40 8.09 -3.39 -5.26
N LYS A 41 7.99 -2.71 -4.11
CA LYS A 41 9.02 -1.76 -3.68
C LYS A 41 9.10 -1.59 -2.17
N THR A 42 10.31 -1.46 -1.63
CA THR A 42 10.55 -1.02 -0.25
C THR A 42 10.38 0.48 -0.07
N HIS A 43 9.94 0.92 1.11
CA HIS A 43 9.76 2.33 1.44
C HIS A 43 10.25 2.64 2.86
N ASN A 44 10.99 3.73 3.05
CA ASN A 44 11.60 4.03 4.35
C ASN A 44 10.63 4.26 5.50
N LEU A 45 9.51 4.93 5.26
CA LEU A 45 8.57 5.30 6.32
C LEU A 45 7.45 4.27 6.52
N ALA A 46 7.15 3.50 5.47
CA ALA A 46 6.02 2.57 5.44
C ALA A 46 6.47 1.11 5.33
N PHE A 47 7.78 0.85 5.32
CA PHE A 47 8.41 -0.44 5.02
C PHE A 47 8.28 -0.92 3.57
N ILE A 48 7.07 -0.94 3.03
CA ILE A 48 6.77 -1.30 1.64
C ILE A 48 5.87 -0.25 0.98
N THR A 49 5.75 -0.30 -0.35
CA THR A 49 4.77 0.48 -1.09
C THR A 49 3.46 -0.30 -1.22
N GLY A 50 3.41 -1.32 -2.07
CA GLY A 50 2.19 -2.11 -2.25
C GLY A 50 1.00 -1.28 -2.74
N THR A 51 -0.16 -1.92 -2.83
CA THR A 51 -1.40 -1.33 -3.29
C THR A 51 -2.01 -0.36 -2.29
N LEU A 52 -1.83 -0.57 -0.98
CA LEU A 52 -2.33 0.34 0.06
C LEU A 52 -1.65 1.72 -0.03
N LYS A 53 -0.30 1.76 -0.06
CA LYS A 53 0.42 3.04 -0.20
C LYS A 53 0.25 3.65 -1.59
N ASN A 54 -0.05 2.85 -2.62
CA ASN A 54 -0.28 3.38 -3.96
C ASN A 54 -1.37 4.46 -3.96
N LEU A 55 -2.41 4.29 -3.14
CA LEU A 55 -3.49 5.26 -3.03
C LEU A 55 -3.04 6.58 -2.41
N PHE A 56 -1.91 6.65 -1.71
CA PHE A 56 -1.36 7.88 -1.15
C PHE A 56 -1.16 8.98 -2.22
N GLY A 57 -0.97 8.60 -3.48
CA GLY A 57 -0.95 9.52 -4.62
C GLY A 57 -2.27 10.24 -4.91
N LEU A 58 -3.39 9.80 -4.32
CA LEU A 58 -4.72 10.40 -4.46
C LEU A 58 -4.97 11.55 -3.49
N LEU A 59 -4.06 11.79 -2.55
CA LEU A 59 -4.18 12.90 -1.60
C LEU A 59 -4.15 14.24 -2.36
N PRO A 60 -5.07 15.17 -2.06
CA PRO A 60 -5.23 16.41 -2.83
C PRO A 60 -4.07 17.40 -2.65
N ARG A 61 -3.30 17.26 -1.57
CA ARG A 61 -2.19 18.16 -1.25
C ARG A 61 -0.98 17.82 -2.13
N LYS A 62 -0.45 18.84 -2.80
CA LYS A 62 0.78 18.73 -3.62
C LYS A 62 2.00 18.29 -2.80
N ASP A 63 2.21 18.93 -1.64
CA ASP A 63 3.26 18.55 -0.72
C ASP A 63 2.82 17.39 0.16
N GLN A 64 3.14 16.17 -0.26
CA GLN A 64 2.79 14.97 0.49
C GLN A 64 3.66 14.73 1.74
N SER A 65 4.77 15.47 1.88
CA SER A 65 5.65 15.33 3.05
C SER A 65 4.97 15.71 4.37
N PHE A 66 3.95 16.55 4.28
CA PHE A 66 3.06 16.92 5.37
C PHE A 66 2.50 15.71 6.14
N TYR A 67 2.26 14.59 5.46
CA TYR A 67 1.67 13.39 6.05
C TYR A 67 2.70 12.38 6.57
N HIS A 68 4.00 12.61 6.39
CA HIS A 68 5.05 11.61 6.68
C HIS A 68 5.07 11.14 8.14
N ARG A 69 4.77 12.02 9.10
CA ARG A 69 4.72 11.65 10.53
C ARG A 69 3.59 10.67 10.87
N HIS A 70 2.50 10.69 10.09
CA HIS A 70 1.31 9.87 10.29
C HIS A 70 1.01 8.99 9.08
N ILE A 71 2.06 8.58 8.36
CA ILE A 71 1.92 7.95 7.05
C ILE A 71 1.09 6.66 7.12
N ASN A 72 1.21 5.88 8.20
CA ASN A 72 0.51 4.61 8.34
C ASN A 72 -0.99 4.84 8.53
N GLU A 73 -1.35 5.77 9.40
CA GLU A 73 -2.72 6.18 9.68
C GLU A 73 -3.40 6.76 8.44
N VAL A 74 -2.68 7.61 7.70
CA VAL A 74 -3.13 8.20 6.44
C VAL A 74 -3.37 7.15 5.36
N ILE A 75 -2.48 6.16 5.24
CA ILE A 75 -2.66 5.04 4.30
C ILE A 75 -3.94 4.26 4.64
N VAL A 76 -4.13 3.90 5.91
CA VAL A 76 -5.30 3.13 6.36
C VAL A 76 -6.59 3.89 6.07
N ASP A 77 -6.66 5.16 6.47
CA ASP A 77 -7.83 6.01 6.27
C ASP A 77 -8.17 6.16 4.77
N LEU A 78 -7.16 6.35 3.93
CA LEU A 78 -7.38 6.50 2.50
C LEU A 78 -7.93 5.22 1.85
N ASN A 79 -7.48 4.05 2.30
CA ASN A 79 -7.99 2.76 1.82
C ASN A 79 -9.35 2.39 2.43
N ARG A 80 -9.74 2.98 3.57
CA ARG A 80 -11.11 2.91 4.09
C ARG A 80 -12.07 3.73 3.24
N LEU A 81 -11.61 4.88 2.74
CA LEU A 81 -12.40 5.81 1.93
C LEU A 81 -12.49 5.36 0.45
N VAL A 82 -11.35 5.03 -0.16
CA VAL A 82 -11.24 4.62 -1.55
C VAL A 82 -10.82 3.17 -1.58
N LYS A 83 -11.76 2.28 -1.89
CA LYS A 83 -11.53 0.83 -1.91
C LYS A 83 -11.36 0.37 -3.37
N PRO A 84 -10.18 -0.12 -3.77
CA PRO A 84 -10.03 -0.76 -5.07
C PRO A 84 -10.83 -2.06 -5.12
N ASP A 85 -11.50 -2.31 -6.24
CA ASP A 85 -12.18 -3.57 -6.53
C ASP A 85 -11.20 -4.67 -6.95
N LEU A 86 -10.06 -4.26 -7.51
CA LEU A 86 -8.94 -5.12 -7.88
C LEU A 86 -7.63 -4.43 -7.54
N CYS A 87 -6.79 -5.12 -6.78
CA CYS A 87 -5.44 -4.71 -6.40
C CYS A 87 -4.44 -5.57 -7.16
N ILE A 88 -3.48 -4.95 -7.84
CA ILE A 88 -2.43 -5.62 -8.61
C ILE A 88 -1.09 -5.04 -8.18
N ILE A 89 -0.14 -5.91 -7.88
CA ILE A 89 1.27 -5.57 -7.75
C ILE A 89 1.99 -6.18 -8.95
N ASP A 90 2.53 -5.31 -9.80
CA ASP A 90 3.52 -5.70 -10.80
C ASP A 90 4.84 -5.97 -10.09
N ALA A 91 5.16 -7.26 -9.96
CA ALA A 91 6.37 -7.76 -9.34
C ALA A 91 7.29 -8.41 -10.38
N ARG A 92 7.19 -8.04 -11.67
CA ARG A 92 8.18 -8.51 -12.66
C ARG A 92 9.59 -8.03 -12.29
N VAL A 93 9.68 -6.74 -11.98
CA VAL A 93 10.88 -6.11 -11.42
C VAL A 93 10.47 -5.29 -10.20
N GLY A 94 11.05 -5.63 -9.05
CA GLY A 94 10.90 -4.87 -7.82
C GLY A 94 12.07 -3.92 -7.57
N LEU A 95 11.87 -2.98 -6.66
CA LEU A 95 12.89 -2.01 -6.24
C LEU A 95 13.14 -2.11 -4.73
N GLU A 96 14.35 -2.45 -4.34
CA GLU A 96 14.75 -2.58 -2.94
C GLU A 96 15.72 -1.49 -2.48
N GLY A 97 15.76 -1.26 -1.17
CA GLY A 97 16.65 -0.29 -0.56
C GLY A 97 16.21 1.16 -0.75
N TRP A 98 17.00 2.07 -0.18
CA TRP A 98 16.76 3.51 -0.21
C TRP A 98 17.98 4.29 -0.67
N ALA A 99 19.10 4.12 0.02
CA ALA A 99 20.37 4.69 -0.39
C ALA A 99 20.97 3.82 -1.50
N GLY A 100 20.74 4.22 -2.76
CA GLY A 100 21.11 3.43 -3.94
C GLY A 100 20.15 2.27 -4.18
N PRO A 101 18.90 2.55 -4.57
CA PRO A 101 17.89 1.52 -4.75
C PRO A 101 18.31 0.55 -5.86
N LYS A 102 18.11 -0.75 -5.63
CA LYS A 102 18.51 -1.82 -6.56
C LYS A 102 17.28 -2.51 -7.13
N THR A 103 17.37 -2.89 -8.40
CA THR A 103 16.33 -3.70 -9.02
C THR A 103 16.46 -5.15 -8.61
N ARG A 104 15.33 -5.83 -8.44
CA ARG A 104 15.24 -7.26 -8.17
C ARG A 104 14.28 -7.88 -9.16
N ARG A 105 14.73 -8.89 -9.91
CA ARG A 105 13.89 -9.62 -10.84
C ARG A 105 13.08 -10.67 -10.07
N LEU A 106 11.76 -10.72 -10.27
CA LEU A 106 10.90 -11.73 -9.66
C LEU A 106 9.97 -12.45 -10.67
N GLU A 107 9.54 -11.78 -11.75
CA GLU A 107 8.78 -12.37 -12.88
C GLU A 107 7.36 -12.87 -12.58
N PHE A 108 6.64 -12.23 -11.65
CA PHE A 108 5.23 -12.55 -11.40
C PHE A 108 4.38 -11.32 -11.11
N LEU A 109 3.06 -11.54 -11.07
CA LEU A 109 2.07 -10.57 -10.62
C LEU A 109 1.41 -11.11 -9.35
N VAL A 110 1.15 -10.24 -8.38
CA VAL A 110 0.30 -10.57 -7.23
C VAL A 110 -0.97 -9.75 -7.35
N PHE A 111 -2.13 -10.39 -7.31
CA PHE A 111 -3.39 -9.67 -7.43
C PHE A 111 -4.51 -10.30 -6.60
N GLY A 112 -5.50 -9.50 -6.27
CA GLY A 112 -6.63 -9.91 -5.46
C GLY A 112 -7.57 -8.75 -5.18
N LYS A 113 -8.70 -9.05 -4.53
CA LYS A 113 -9.75 -8.04 -4.24
C LYS A 113 -9.52 -7.27 -2.94
N LYS A 114 -8.58 -7.71 -2.11
CA LYS A 114 -8.35 -7.17 -0.78
C LYS A 114 -6.91 -6.65 -0.66
N PRO A 115 -6.71 -5.33 -0.49
CA PRO A 115 -5.37 -4.74 -0.56
C PRO A 115 -4.43 -5.24 0.54
N VAL A 116 -4.92 -5.49 1.76
CA VAL A 116 -4.06 -6.04 2.85
C VAL A 116 -3.53 -7.41 2.48
N SER A 117 -4.39 -8.28 1.93
CA SER A 117 -3.99 -9.62 1.52
C SER A 117 -2.96 -9.61 0.40
N VAL A 118 -3.17 -8.77 -0.62
CA VAL A 118 -2.22 -8.60 -1.73
C VAL A 118 -0.88 -8.07 -1.23
N ASP A 119 -0.88 -7.04 -0.40
CA ASP A 119 0.34 -6.43 0.14
C ASP A 119 1.05 -7.36 1.12
N ALA A 120 0.33 -8.15 1.93
CA ALA A 120 0.90 -9.11 2.87
C ALA A 120 1.53 -10.31 2.15
N THR A 121 0.92 -10.82 1.08
CA THR A 121 1.53 -11.83 0.21
C THR A 121 2.81 -11.29 -0.41
N MET A 122 2.78 -10.06 -0.96
CA MET A 122 3.98 -9.44 -1.53
C MET A 122 5.07 -9.20 -0.48
N ALA A 123 4.70 -8.82 0.75
CA ALA A 123 5.65 -8.66 1.85
C ALA A 123 6.42 -9.97 2.12
N ARG A 124 5.70 -11.11 2.21
CA ARG A 124 6.32 -12.43 2.40
C ARG A 124 7.23 -12.79 1.22
N ILE A 125 6.78 -12.54 0.00
CA ILE A 125 7.57 -12.77 -1.21
C ILE A 125 8.87 -11.93 -1.19
N MET A 126 8.83 -10.69 -0.71
CA MET A 126 10.04 -9.86 -0.51
C MET A 126 10.89 -10.30 0.68
N GLY A 127 10.53 -11.36 1.40
CA GLY A 127 11.23 -11.88 2.57
C GLY A 127 10.96 -11.08 3.86
N PHE A 128 9.81 -10.41 3.96
CA PHE A 128 9.40 -9.64 5.12
C PHE A 128 8.24 -10.30 5.87
N ASN A 129 8.18 -10.09 7.19
CA ASN A 129 7.00 -10.47 7.98
C ASN A 129 5.92 -9.36 7.83
N PRO A 130 4.73 -9.65 7.31
CA PRO A 130 3.65 -8.66 7.18
C PRO A 130 3.11 -8.13 8.52
N GLU A 131 3.15 -8.91 9.60
CA GLU A 131 2.76 -8.48 10.95
C GLU A 131 3.65 -7.37 11.51
N LYS A 132 4.84 -7.22 10.91
CA LYS A 132 5.83 -6.20 11.26
C LYS A 132 5.65 -4.90 10.49
N ILE A 133 4.61 -4.82 9.65
CA ILE A 133 4.33 -3.67 8.79
C ILE A 133 3.08 -2.98 9.31
N ARG A 134 3.28 -1.87 10.04
CA ARG A 134 2.24 -1.17 10.81
C ARG A 134 0.94 -0.91 10.05
N HIS A 135 1.01 -0.34 8.84
CA HIS A 135 -0.21 -0.04 8.08
C HIS A 135 -0.95 -1.29 7.59
N LEU A 136 -0.29 -2.45 7.43
CA LEU A 136 -0.98 -3.71 7.10
C LEU A 136 -1.79 -4.20 8.31
N VAL A 137 -1.14 -4.24 9.48
CA VAL A 137 -1.77 -4.64 10.75
C VAL A 137 -2.96 -3.75 11.09
N GLU A 138 -2.80 -2.43 10.98
CA GLU A 138 -3.91 -1.51 11.23
C GLU A 138 -5.02 -1.66 10.20
N ALA A 139 -4.69 -1.84 8.92
CA ALA A 139 -5.69 -1.98 7.85
C ALA A 139 -6.52 -3.28 7.96
N GLU A 140 -5.92 -4.39 8.42
CA GLU A 140 -6.63 -5.65 8.66
C GLU A 140 -7.81 -5.45 9.63
N LYS A 141 -7.61 -4.68 10.71
CA LYS A 141 -8.65 -4.35 11.71
C LYS A 141 -9.88 -3.68 11.11
N TYR A 142 -9.76 -3.07 9.93
CA TYR A 142 -10.86 -2.43 9.19
C TYR A 142 -11.43 -3.29 8.06
N GLY A 143 -11.11 -4.59 8.01
CA GLY A 143 -11.67 -5.53 7.02
C GLY A 143 -11.14 -5.33 5.60
N LEU A 144 -9.96 -4.71 5.45
CA LEU A 144 -9.31 -4.45 4.16
C LEU A 144 -8.56 -5.68 3.60
N GLY A 145 -8.73 -6.84 4.24
CA GLY A 145 -8.11 -8.12 3.91
C GLY A 145 -7.56 -8.76 5.17
N SER A 146 -6.87 -9.89 5.00
CA SER A 146 -6.12 -10.54 6.07
C SER A 146 -4.62 -10.52 5.78
N LEU A 147 -3.82 -10.44 6.84
CA LEU A 147 -2.38 -10.63 6.81
C LEU A 147 -2.00 -12.04 6.37
N ASP A 148 -2.84 -13.06 6.59
CA ASP A 148 -2.59 -14.46 6.22
C ASP A 148 -3.67 -15.00 5.25
N PRO A 149 -3.70 -14.52 4.00
CA PRO A 149 -4.67 -14.98 3.02
C PRO A 149 -4.29 -16.36 2.46
N GLU A 150 -5.30 -17.08 1.97
CA GLU A 150 -5.08 -18.18 1.03
C GLU A 150 -4.46 -17.64 -0.27
N VAL A 151 -3.38 -18.27 -0.72
CA VAL A 151 -2.66 -17.91 -1.95
C VAL A 151 -2.85 -19.03 -2.97
N LEU A 152 -3.33 -18.67 -4.16
CA LEU A 152 -3.49 -19.58 -5.28
C LEU A 152 -2.39 -19.34 -6.33
N GLY A 153 -1.93 -20.42 -6.97
CA GLY A 153 -0.88 -20.37 -7.99
C GLY A 153 0.49 -20.75 -7.44
N VAL A 154 1.52 -19.96 -7.76
CA VAL A 154 2.90 -20.19 -7.29
C VAL A 154 2.95 -20.01 -5.77
N SER A 155 3.58 -20.95 -5.06
CA SER A 155 3.71 -20.84 -3.60
C SER A 155 4.58 -19.65 -3.21
N VAL A 156 4.26 -19.03 -2.07
CA VAL A 156 5.01 -17.87 -1.56
C VAL A 156 6.48 -18.23 -1.31
N GLU A 157 6.73 -19.45 -0.85
CA GLU A 157 8.06 -19.97 -0.55
C GLU A 157 8.91 -20.05 -1.82
N SER A 158 8.34 -20.55 -2.91
CA SER A 158 9.04 -20.69 -4.20
C SER A 158 9.23 -19.34 -4.92
N ALA A 159 8.30 -18.40 -4.73
CA ALA A 159 8.39 -17.05 -5.26
C ALA A 159 9.31 -16.12 -4.45
N MET A 160 9.80 -16.55 -3.28
CA MET A 160 10.48 -15.67 -2.33
C MET A 160 11.81 -15.15 -2.88
N VAL A 161 11.93 -13.83 -2.93
CA VAL A 161 13.16 -13.11 -3.25
C VAL A 161 13.45 -12.16 -2.10
N LYS A 162 14.44 -12.48 -1.27
CA LYS A 162 14.75 -11.69 -0.07
C LYS A 162 15.27 -10.30 -0.43
N PHE A 163 14.50 -9.27 -0.11
CA PHE A 163 14.85 -7.87 -0.33
C PHE A 163 15.66 -7.32 0.84
N ASN A 164 16.47 -6.29 0.54
CA ASN A 164 17.13 -5.48 1.56
C ASN A 164 16.10 -4.63 2.31
N ARG A 165 16.24 -4.54 3.64
CA ARG A 165 15.37 -3.69 4.46
C ARG A 165 15.63 -2.21 4.18
N PRO A 166 14.59 -1.34 4.25
CA PRO A 166 14.78 0.11 4.16
C PRO A 166 15.68 0.62 5.30
N SER A 167 16.68 1.44 4.99
CA SER A 167 17.89 1.66 5.80
C SER A 167 17.75 2.60 7.01
N HIS A 168 16.55 2.83 7.56
CA HIS A 168 16.36 3.64 8.78
C HIS A 168 15.42 3.04 9.83
N LEU A 169 14.85 1.87 9.57
CA LEU A 169 14.11 1.13 10.59
C LEU A 169 15.12 0.21 11.28
N SER A 170 15.72 0.73 12.36
CA SER A 170 16.73 0.02 13.15
C SER A 170 16.21 -1.34 13.60
N SER A 171 17.14 -2.28 13.80
CA SER A 171 16.90 -3.61 14.39
C SER A 171 16.33 -3.58 15.82
N ARG A 172 15.95 -2.40 16.35
CA ARG A 172 15.54 -2.14 17.73
C ARG A 172 14.19 -1.43 17.90
N ALA A 173 13.48 -1.08 16.83
CA ALA A 173 12.08 -0.71 16.99
C ALA A 173 11.29 -1.99 17.29
N PRO A 174 10.43 -2.04 18.33
CA PRO A 174 9.55 -3.18 18.51
C PRO A 174 8.71 -3.28 17.25
N VAL A 175 8.88 -4.41 16.59
CA VAL A 175 8.17 -4.75 15.37
C VAL A 175 6.96 -5.56 15.74
#